data_AF-A0A2N1N9H2-F1
#
_entry.id   AF-A0A2N1N9H2-F1
#
_cell.length_a   1.000
_cell.length_b   1.000
_cell.length_c   1.000
_cell.angle_alpha   90.00
_cell.angle_beta   90.00
_cell.angle_gamma   90.00
#
_symmetry.space_group_name_H-M   'P 1'
#
loop_
_entity.id
_entity.type
_entity.pdbx_description
1 polymer ?
#
loop_
_entity_poly.entity_id
_entity_poly.type
_entity_poly.pdbx_seq_one_letter_code
_entity_poly.pdbx_strand_id
1 'polypeptide(L)' 'MKYVTQNTNIKVPAVYDWNGTAQNPIKTPYIFMERLPGQHLYKVWDELTIEQKKCVSFSWNGFLDNIYIEFGMS' A
#
# COMPACT_ATOMS: atom_id res chain seq x y z
N MET A 1 -2.05 -3.33 7.98
CA MET A 1 -2.85 -2.58 7.00
C MET A 1 -4.27 -2.23 7.48
N LYS A 2 -4.69 -2.60 8.70
CA LYS A 2 -6.08 -2.33 9.15
C LYS A 2 -6.33 -0.84 9.34
N TYR A 3 -5.31 -0.12 9.83
CA TYR A 3 -5.43 1.31 10.08
C TYR A 3 -5.63 2.09 8.78
N VAL A 4 -4.83 1.81 7.75
CA VAL A 4 -4.99 2.45 6.43
C VAL A 4 -6.37 2.18 5.83
N THR A 5 -6.90 0.94 5.89
CA THR A 5 -8.24 0.62 5.39
C THR A 5 -9.37 1.33 6.14
N GLN A 6 -9.17 1.64 7.43
CA GLN A 6 -10.20 2.26 8.27
C GLN A 6 -10.24 3.78 8.11
N ASN A 7 -9.11 4.39 7.75
CA ASN A 7 -8.96 5.84 7.72
C ASN A 7 -8.81 6.41 6.30
N THR A 8 -8.77 5.55 5.27
CA THR A 8 -8.70 5.98 3.86
C THR A 8 -9.62 5.13 2.98
N ASN A 9 -10.03 5.69 1.84
CA ASN A 9 -10.74 4.94 0.79
C ASN A 9 -9.76 4.19 -0.15
N ILE A 10 -8.49 4.12 0.19
CA ILE A 10 -7.47 3.46 -0.62
C ILE A 10 -7.54 1.97 -0.37
N LYS A 11 -7.74 1.22 -1.46
CA LYS A 11 -7.69 -0.24 -1.39
C LYS A 11 -6.25 -0.66 -1.14
N VAL A 12 -6.03 -1.30 0.01
CA VAL A 12 -4.77 -1.97 0.35
C VAL A 12 -5.01 -3.47 0.42
N PRO A 13 -4.01 -4.29 0.08
CA PRO A 13 -4.19 -5.73 0.05
C PRO A 13 -4.34 -6.28 1.47
N ALA A 14 -5.23 -7.26 1.63
CA ALA A 14 -5.27 -8.04 2.85
C ALA A 14 -3.98 -8.86 3.02
N VAL A 15 -3.45 -8.95 4.24
CA VAL A 15 -2.32 -9.82 4.57
C VAL A 15 -2.87 -11.17 5.01
N TYR A 16 -2.49 -12.25 4.31
CA TYR A 16 -2.91 -13.62 4.64
C TYR A 16 -1.98 -14.27 5.66
N ASP A 17 -0.67 -14.12 5.47
CA ASP A 17 0.36 -14.63 6.37
C ASP A 17 1.66 -13.86 6.16
N TRP A 18 2.51 -13.79 7.17
CA TRP A 18 3.80 -13.12 7.08
C TRP A 18 4.76 -13.65 8.15
N ASN A 19 6.05 -13.66 7.84
CA ASN A 19 7.09 -13.93 8.81
C ASN A 19 8.28 -13.00 8.54
N GLY A 20 8.58 -12.13 9.51
CA GLY A 20 9.68 -11.16 9.41
C GLY A 20 11.07 -11.74 9.72
N THR A 21 11.16 -13.02 10.04
CA THR A 21 12.40 -13.68 10.46
C THR A 21 12.81 -14.77 9.47
N ALA A 22 14.06 -15.21 9.50
CA ALA A 22 14.52 -16.37 8.74
C ALA A 22 14.20 -17.71 9.44
N GLN A 23 13.62 -17.68 10.65
CA GLN A 23 13.17 -18.85 11.39
C GLN A 23 11.82 -19.34 10.85
N ASN A 24 11.80 -19.71 9.57
CA ASN A 24 10.64 -20.26 8.90
C ASN A 24 11.10 -21.33 7.86
N PRO A 25 10.19 -22.19 7.36
CA PRO A 25 10.56 -23.29 6.46
C PRO A 25 11.27 -22.86 5.17
N ILE A 26 11.03 -21.62 4.71
CA ILE A 26 11.64 -21.07 3.49
C ILE A 26 12.92 -20.26 3.77
N LYS A 27 13.33 -20.16 5.05
CA LYS A 27 14.59 -19.56 5.53
C LYS A 27 14.82 -18.11 5.09
N THR A 28 13.76 -17.39 4.75
CA THR A 28 13.80 -15.98 4.34
C THR A 28 12.52 -15.28 4.79
N PRO A 29 12.57 -13.99 5.18
CA PRO A 29 11.36 -13.24 5.48
C PRO A 29 10.38 -13.22 4.29
N TYR A 30 9.09 -13.24 4.58
CA TYR A 30 8.03 -13.22 3.57
C TYR A 30 6.76 -12.53 4.04
N ILE A 31 5.92 -12.19 3.06
CA ILE A 31 4.55 -11.75 3.26
C ILE A 31 3.68 -12.26 2.11
N PHE A 32 2.58 -12.94 2.43
CA PHE A 32 1.54 -13.33 1.50
C PHE A 32 0.39 -12.33 1.59
N MET A 33 0.05 -11.73 0.46
CA MET A 33 -0.98 -10.70 0.39
C MET A 33 -1.95 -10.95 -0.76
N GLU A 34 -3.14 -10.39 -0.63
CA GLU A 34 -4.14 -10.30 -1.69
C GLU A 34 -3.54 -9.63 -2.94
N ARG A 35 -3.85 -10.19 -4.11
CA ARG A 35 -3.53 -9.56 -5.39
C ARG A 35 -4.63 -8.56 -5.75
N LEU A 36 -4.30 -7.27 -5.67
CA LEU A 36 -5.20 -6.22 -6.15
C LEU A 36 -5.16 -6.11 -7.69
N PRO A 37 -6.32 -5.98 -8.36
CA PRO A 37 -6.37 -5.65 -9.77
C PRO A 37 -5.95 -4.19 -9.99
N GLY A 38 -5.23 -3.92 -11.08
CA GLY A 38 -4.82 -2.56 -11.45
C GLY A 38 -3.61 -2.53 -12.37
N GLN A 39 -3.18 -1.32 -12.72
CA GLN A 39 -1.99 -1.04 -13.50
C GLN A 39 -1.04 -0.17 -12.69
N HIS A 40 0.26 -0.38 -12.87
CA HIS A 40 1.26 0.48 -12.26
C HIS A 40 1.13 1.91 -12.78
N LEU A 41 1.04 2.87 -11.85
CA LEU A 41 0.84 4.29 -12.16
C LEU A 41 1.86 4.84 -13.16
N TYR A 42 3.14 4.43 -13.06
CA TYR A 42 4.18 4.90 -13.97
C TYR A 42 3.90 4.56 -15.45
N LYS A 43 3.11 3.52 -15.73
CA LYS A 43 2.77 3.12 -17.10
C LYS A 43 1.75 4.04 -17.76
N VAL A 44 0.95 4.75 -16.97
CA VAL A 44 -0.15 5.60 -17.45
C VAL A 44 0.03 7.05 -17.05
N TRP A 45 1.06 7.39 -16.29
CA TRP A 45 1.23 8.70 -15.66
C TRP A 45 1.21 9.83 -16.69
N ASP A 46 1.91 9.68 -17.80
CA ASP A 46 1.99 10.72 -18.83
C ASP A 46 0.67 10.94 -19.58
N GLU A 47 -0.19 9.92 -19.60
CA GLU A 47 -1.52 9.94 -20.22
C GLU A 47 -2.58 10.59 -19.30
N LEU A 48 -2.31 10.69 -17.99
CA LEU A 48 -3.24 11.28 -17.02
C LEU A 48 -3.35 12.80 -17.20
N THR A 49 -4.58 13.30 -17.08
CA THR A 49 -4.84 14.74 -17.00
C THR A 49 -4.26 15.33 -15.72
N ILE A 50 -4.07 16.65 -15.70
CA ILE A 50 -3.59 17.37 -14.49
C ILE A 50 -4.52 17.12 -13.30
N GLU A 51 -5.83 17.07 -13.52
CA GLU A 51 -6.81 16.80 -12.46
C GLU A 51 -6.67 15.39 -11.89
N GLN A 52 -6.49 14.39 -12.75
CA GLN A 52 -6.24 13.01 -12.33
C GLN A 52 -4.93 12.90 -11.54
N LYS A 53 -3.86 13.57 -12.00
CA LYS A 53 -2.57 13.64 -11.28
C LYS A 53 -2.75 14.25 -9.89
N LYS A 54 -3.51 15.34 -9.76
CA LYS A 54 -3.83 15.97 -8.47
C LYS A 54 -4.60 15.01 -7.54
N CYS A 55 -5.61 14.31 -8.05
CA CYS A 55 -6.36 13.31 -7.28
C CYS A 55 -5.46 12.18 -6.76
N VAL A 56 -4.55 11.70 -7.60
CA VAL A 56 -3.57 10.68 -7.22
C VAL A 56 -2.65 11.24 -6.12
N SER A 57 -2.07 12.42 -6.29
CA SER A 57 -1.21 13.04 -5.28
C SER A 57 -1.92 13.27 -3.93
N PHE A 58 -3.17 13.73 -3.93
CA PHE A 58 -3.94 13.90 -2.70
C PHE A 58 -4.19 12.56 -2.00
N SER A 59 -4.52 11.52 -2.77
CA SER A 59 -4.70 10.18 -2.23
C SER A 59 -3.39 9.64 -1.61
N TRP A 60 -2.25 9.87 -2.26
CA TRP A 60 -0.94 9.48 -1.73
C TRP A 60 -0.57 10.17 -0.42
N ASN A 61 -0.86 11.47 -0.28
CA ASN A 61 -0.61 12.18 0.97
C ASN A 61 -1.40 11.54 2.13
N GLY A 62 -2.70 11.31 1.93
CA GLY A 62 -3.52 10.62 2.92
C GLY A 62 -3.01 9.21 3.24
N PHE A 63 -2.51 8.48 2.24
CA PHE A 63 -1.92 7.16 2.48
C PHE A 63 -0.68 7.20 3.37
N LEU A 64 0.26 8.12 3.08
CA LEU A 64 1.53 8.22 3.80
C LEU A 64 1.30 8.58 5.26
N ASP A 65 0.46 9.57 5.54
CA ASP A 65 0.13 9.99 6.91
C ASP A 65 -0.38 8.81 7.76
N ASN A 66 -1.20 7.94 7.14
CA ASN A 66 -1.77 6.78 7.82
C ASN A 66 -0.76 5.62 7.99
N ILE A 67 0.19 5.46 7.08
CA ILE A 67 1.27 4.48 7.23
C ILE A 67 2.19 4.84 8.40
N TYR A 68 2.61 6.10 8.52
CA TYR A 68 3.47 6.53 9.62
C TYR A 68 2.85 6.23 10.98
N ILE A 69 1.54 6.47 11.11
CA ILE A 69 0.78 6.16 12.32
C ILE A 69 0.67 4.64 12.54
N GLU A 70 0.36 3.85 11.51
CA GLU A 70 0.18 2.40 11.65
C GLU A 70 1.46 1.68 12.13
N PHE A 71 2.64 2.19 11.75
CA PHE A 71 3.93 1.62 12.15
C PHE A 71 4.62 2.34 13.32
N GLY A 72 3.95 3.32 13.96
CA GLY A 72 4.51 4.04 15.12
C GLY A 72 5.78 4.84 14.80
N MET A 73 5.94 5.28 13.55
CA MET A 73 7.06 6.09 13.09
C MET A 73 6.65 7.57 13.17
N SER A 74 6.54 8.10 14.39
CA SER A 74 6.27 9.53 14.67
C SER A 74 7.51 10.22 15.22
#